data_AF-A0A524E3B0-F1
#
_entry.id   AF-A0A524E3B0-F1
#
_cell.length_a   1.000
_cell.length_b   1.000
_cell.length_c   1.000
_cell.angle_alpha   90.00
_cell.angle_beta   90.00
_cell.angle_gamma   90.00
#
_symmetry.space_group_name_H-M   'P 1'
#
loop_
_entity.id
_entity.type
_entity.pdbx_description
1 polymer ?
#
loop_
_entity_poly.entity_id
_entity_poly.type
_entity_poly.pdbx_seq_one_letter_code
_entity_poly.pdbx_strand_id
1 'polypeptide(L)'
;MTAEPVLKDERHDTTSRIERLGRTVSCRSALRFKQLIESDLTSNRLDITDWTLPAVVALIEACRENELRLWIKRGSREMLLIVPPPAVMTTIFANWVLKDDRLDPCTTESAVPSF
;
A
#
# COMPACT_ATOMS: atom_id res chain seq x y z
N MET A 1 22.01 37.23 -15.94
CA MET A 1 20.73 36.52 -15.81
C MET A 1 20.97 35.05 -16.10
N THR A 2 21.31 34.28 -15.08
CA THR A 2 21.51 32.82 -15.18
C THR A 2 20.18 32.16 -14.88
N ALA A 3 19.55 31.58 -15.90
CA ALA A 3 18.39 30.73 -15.71
C ALA A 3 18.85 29.44 -15.03
N GLU A 4 18.41 29.22 -13.80
CA GLU A 4 18.58 27.93 -13.14
C GLU A 4 17.72 26.88 -13.85
N PRO A 5 18.22 25.65 -14.06
CA PRO A 5 17.40 24.59 -14.57
C PRO A 5 16.43 24.15 -13.47
N VAL A 6 15.14 24.38 -13.68
CA VAL A 6 14.07 23.76 -12.90
C VAL A 6 14.21 22.25 -13.05
N LEU A 7 14.76 21.61 -12.02
CA LEU A 7 14.82 20.15 -11.89
C LEU A 7 13.38 19.64 -11.89
N LYS A 8 12.95 19.11 -13.04
CA LYS A 8 11.65 18.49 -13.18
C LYS A 8 11.53 17.31 -12.22
N ASP A 9 10.41 17.33 -11.52
CA ASP A 9 9.90 16.39 -10.54
C ASP A 9 9.51 15.05 -11.20
N GLU A 10 10.42 14.40 -11.93
CA GLU A 10 10.11 13.18 -12.70
C GLU A 10 10.07 11.92 -11.84
N ARG A 11 10.65 11.94 -10.62
CA ARG A 11 10.71 10.74 -9.76
C ARG A 11 9.39 10.42 -9.06
N HIS A 12 8.48 11.40 -8.96
CA HIS A 12 7.20 11.23 -8.27
C HIS A 12 6.13 10.56 -9.14
N ASP A 13 6.27 10.62 -10.47
CA ASP A 13 5.27 10.09 -11.40
C ASP A 13 5.20 8.56 -11.35
N THR A 14 6.35 7.89 -11.18
CA THR A 14 6.40 6.41 -11.16
C THR A 14 5.71 5.81 -9.93
N THR A 15 5.91 6.41 -8.75
CA THR A 15 5.19 6.00 -7.53
C THR A 15 3.70 6.24 -7.68
N SER A 16 3.32 7.42 -8.19
CA SER A 16 1.92 7.76 -8.49
C SER A 16 1.28 6.81 -9.51
N ARG A 17 2.06 6.24 -10.43
CA ARG A 17 1.60 5.20 -11.36
C ARG A 17 1.33 3.87 -10.66
N ILE A 18 2.24 3.42 -9.79
CA ILE A 18 2.05 2.18 -9.02
C ILE A 18 0.81 2.30 -8.12
N GLU A 19 0.66 3.42 -7.42
CA GLU A 19 -0.49 3.75 -6.57
C GLU A 19 -1.82 3.69 -7.33
N ARG A 20 -1.88 4.25 -8.54
CA ARG A 20 -3.07 4.20 -9.38
C ARG A 20 -3.36 2.80 -9.89
N LEU A 21 -2.34 2.08 -10.37
CA LEU A 21 -2.50 0.75 -10.96
C LEU A 21 -3.01 -0.27 -9.95
N GLY A 22 -2.55 -0.20 -8.70
CA GLY A 22 -2.96 -1.12 -7.62
C GLY A 22 -4.47 -1.21 -7.40
N ARG A 23 -5.24 -0.18 -7.77
CA ARG A 23 -6.71 -0.16 -7.70
C ARG A 23 -7.42 -1.02 -8.74
N THR A 24 -6.69 -1.48 -9.75
CA THR A 24 -7.25 -2.20 -10.92
C THR A 24 -6.66 -3.59 -11.13
N VAL A 25 -5.69 -4.00 -10.30
CA VAL A 25 -5.00 -5.29 -10.46
C VAL A 25 -5.97 -6.44 -10.21
N SER A 26 -6.00 -7.37 -11.16
CA SER A 26 -6.69 -8.65 -11.04
C SER A 26 -5.70 -9.78 -10.77
N CYS A 27 -6.19 -10.99 -10.44
CA CYS A 27 -5.35 -12.16 -10.28
C CYS A 27 -4.49 -12.46 -11.52
N ARG A 28 -4.99 -12.17 -12.73
CA ARG A 28 -4.25 -12.40 -14.00
C ARG A 28 -3.11 -11.41 -14.21
N SER A 29 -3.23 -10.20 -13.68
CA SER A 29 -2.23 -9.14 -13.84
C SER A 29 -1.29 -9.01 -12.64
N ALA A 30 -1.55 -9.72 -11.54
CA ALA A 30 -0.80 -9.62 -10.29
C ALA A 30 0.70 -9.86 -10.46
N LEU A 31 1.10 -10.87 -11.24
CA LEU A 31 2.51 -11.16 -11.50
C LEU A 31 3.22 -10.01 -12.23
N ARG A 32 2.59 -9.43 -13.25
CA ARG A 32 3.14 -8.27 -13.98
C ARG A 32 3.24 -7.05 -13.09
N PHE A 33 2.25 -6.86 -12.21
CA PHE A 33 2.25 -5.77 -11.25
C PHE A 33 3.36 -5.92 -10.20
N LYS A 34 3.62 -7.15 -9.73
CA LYS A 34 4.76 -7.45 -8.86
C LYS A 34 6.09 -7.08 -9.54
N GLN A 35 6.30 -7.54 -10.77
CA GLN A 35 7.52 -7.23 -11.55
C GLN A 35 7.71 -5.72 -11.71
N LEU A 36 6.61 -4.99 -11.91
CA LEU A 36 6.65 -3.53 -11.97
C LEU A 36 7.10 -2.89 -10.65
N ILE A 37 6.61 -3.38 -9.51
CA ILE A 37 7.05 -2.89 -8.20
C ILE A 37 8.55 -3.14 -8.03
N GLU A 38 9.03 -4.32 -8.39
CA GLU A 38 10.43 -4.71 -8.24
C GLU A 38 11.38 -3.87 -9.11
N SER A 39 10.94 -3.46 -10.30
CA SER A 39 11.78 -2.68 -11.22
C SER A 39 11.71 -1.17 -10.99
N ASP A 40 10.53 -0.65 -10.63
CA ASP A 40 10.21 0.77 -10.78
C ASP A 40 9.83 1.46 -9.46
N LEU A 41 9.72 0.74 -8.33
CA LEU A 41 9.39 1.36 -7.05
C LEU A 41 10.59 2.13 -6.48
N THR A 42 10.54 3.45 -6.60
CA THR A 42 11.59 4.37 -6.13
C THR A 42 11.30 4.99 -4.77
N SER A 43 10.06 4.88 -4.29
CA SER A 43 9.62 5.42 -3.01
C SER A 43 9.56 4.35 -1.94
N ASN A 44 10.00 4.69 -0.72
CA ASN A 44 9.82 3.86 0.46
C ASN A 44 8.44 4.07 1.12
N ARG A 45 7.58 4.91 0.54
CA ARG A 45 6.23 5.20 1.00
C ARG A 45 5.23 5.05 -0.15
N LEU A 46 4.10 4.43 0.14
CA LEU A 46 3.09 4.10 -0.85
C LEU A 46 1.68 4.24 -0.27
N ASP A 47 0.82 4.97 -0.97
CA ASP A 47 -0.61 5.02 -0.67
C ASP A 47 -1.35 3.87 -1.38
N ILE A 48 -1.79 2.88 -0.60
CA ILE A 48 -2.55 1.72 -1.08
C ILE A 48 -4.06 1.90 -0.93
N THR A 49 -4.54 3.12 -0.72
CA THR A 49 -5.98 3.37 -0.59
C THR A 49 -6.70 2.89 -1.86
N ASP A 50 -7.76 2.11 -1.64
CA ASP A 50 -8.57 1.44 -2.65
C ASP A 50 -7.84 0.40 -3.51
N TRP A 51 -6.68 -0.09 -3.07
CA TRP A 51 -6.01 -1.20 -3.74
C TRP A 51 -6.80 -2.50 -3.64
N THR A 52 -6.68 -3.33 -4.68
CA THR A 52 -7.28 -4.66 -4.69
C THR A 52 -6.45 -5.65 -3.87
N LEU A 53 -7.09 -6.73 -3.40
CA LEU A 53 -6.38 -7.81 -2.70
C LEU A 53 -5.21 -8.39 -3.53
N PRO A 54 -5.37 -8.69 -4.84
CA PRO A 54 -4.25 -9.12 -5.68
C PRO A 54 -3.08 -8.12 -5.73
N ALA A 55 -3.34 -6.81 -5.73
CA ALA A 55 -2.29 -5.80 -5.70
C ALA A 55 -1.50 -5.82 -4.39
N VAL A 56 -2.20 -5.89 -3.25
CA VAL A 56 -1.57 -5.92 -1.93
C VAL A 56 -0.77 -7.20 -1.72
N VAL A 57 -1.28 -8.35 -2.17
CA VAL A 57 -0.52 -9.61 -2.16
C VAL A 57 0.76 -9.47 -2.98
N ALA A 58 0.67 -8.99 -4.22
CA ALA A 58 1.82 -8.77 -5.08
C ALA A 58 2.87 -7.83 -4.45
N LEU A 59 2.43 -6.75 -3.78
CA LEU A 59 3.31 -5.84 -3.05
C LEU A 59 4.04 -6.54 -1.91
N ILE A 60 3.33 -7.31 -1.08
CA ILE A 60 3.94 -8.03 0.04
C ILE A 60 4.95 -9.07 -0.46
N GLU A 61 4.65 -9.76 -1.56
CA GLU A 61 5.58 -10.71 -2.18
C GLU A 61 6.84 -10.02 -2.71
N ALA A 62 6.69 -8.89 -3.43
CA ALA A 62 7.83 -8.08 -3.87
C ALA A 62 8.69 -7.62 -2.70
N CYS A 63 8.06 -7.14 -1.61
CA CYS A 63 8.78 -6.73 -0.41
C CYS A 63 9.51 -7.90 0.26
N ARG A 64 8.91 -9.10 0.29
CA ARG A 64 9.54 -10.28 0.87
C ARG A 64 10.76 -10.71 0.08
N GLU A 65 10.64 -10.81 -1.23
CA GLU A 65 11.69 -11.36 -2.09
C GLU A 65 12.88 -10.42 -2.24
N ASN A 66 12.65 -9.11 -2.12
CA ASN A 66 13.68 -8.08 -2.30
C ASN A 66 14.04 -7.37 -0.99
N GLU A 67 13.59 -7.89 0.15
CA GLU A 67 13.80 -7.33 1.50
C GLU A 67 13.44 -5.83 1.61
N LEU A 68 12.43 -5.39 0.85
CA LEU A 68 12.02 -3.99 0.80
C LEU A 68 11.27 -3.61 2.07
N ARG A 69 11.64 -2.48 2.66
CA ARG A 69 10.94 -1.86 3.78
C ARG A 69 10.07 -0.73 3.26
N LEU A 70 8.76 -0.83 3.51
CA LEU A 70 7.79 0.10 2.93
C LEU A 70 6.85 0.69 3.99
N TRP A 71 6.72 2.00 4.01
CA TRP A 71 5.62 2.69 4.64
C TRP A 71 4.38 2.59 3.76
N ILE A 72 3.34 1.96 4.28
CA ILE A 72 2.06 1.78 3.62
C ILE A 72 1.05 2.71 4.29
N LYS A 73 0.42 3.57 3.50
CA LYS A 73 -0.74 4.35 3.92
C LYS A 73 -2.02 3.75 3.33
N ARG A 74 -3.05 3.60 4.16
CA ARG A 74 -4.39 3.19 3.73
C ARG A 74 -5.44 4.00 4.45
N GLY A 75 -6.12 4.89 3.72
CA GLY A 75 -7.03 5.86 4.32
C GLY A 75 -6.30 6.72 5.35
N SER A 76 -6.74 6.66 6.61
CA SER A 76 -6.11 7.33 7.75
C SER A 76 -5.04 6.51 8.47
N ARG A 77 -4.82 5.25 8.08
CA ARG A 77 -3.83 4.38 8.72
C ARG A 77 -2.49 4.42 8.02
N GLU A 78 -1.44 4.34 8.81
CA GLU A 78 -0.08 4.18 8.32
C GLU A 78 0.58 3.01 9.04
N MET A 79 1.29 2.18 8.29
CA MET A 79 1.97 1.00 8.80
C MET A 79 3.33 0.88 8.11
N LEU A 80 4.34 0.41 8.85
CA LEU A 80 5.63 0.07 8.28
C LEU A 80 5.74 -1.45 8.07
N LEU A 81 5.90 -1.88 6.83
CA LEU A 81 6.19 -3.27 6.48
C LEU A 81 7.70 -3.50 6.60
N ILE A 82 8.15 -3.97 7.76
CA ILE A 82 9.57 -4.26 8.05
C ILE A 82 9.91 -5.73 7.76
N VAL A 83 9.02 -6.63 8.18
CA VAL A 83 9.19 -8.08 8.04
C VAL A 83 7.95 -8.61 7.32
N PRO A 84 8.03 -8.80 6.00
CA PRO A 84 6.94 -9.40 5.25
C PRO A 84 6.59 -10.78 5.82
N PRO A 85 5.30 -11.13 5.93
CA PRO A 85 4.87 -12.42 6.45
C PRO A 85 5.41 -13.59 5.60
N PRO A 86 5.53 -14.79 6.19
CA PRO A 86 5.83 -16.01 5.42
C PRO A 86 4.84 -16.19 4.25
N ALA A 87 5.29 -16.85 3.17
CA ALA A 87 4.48 -17.08 1.96
C ALA A 87 3.06 -17.57 2.25
N VAL A 88 2.94 -18.53 3.18
CA VAL A 88 1.66 -19.15 3.57
C VAL A 88 0.68 -18.16 4.23
N MET A 89 1.15 -17.05 4.81
CA MET A 89 0.34 -16.05 5.49
C MET A 89 0.09 -14.79 4.65
N THR A 90 0.71 -14.67 3.46
CA THR A 90 0.65 -13.45 2.62
C THR A 90 -0.78 -12.98 2.39
N THR A 91 -1.67 -13.88 1.97
CA THR A 91 -3.07 -13.57 1.68
C THR A 91 -3.86 -13.19 2.93
N ILE A 92 -3.58 -13.84 4.06
CA ILE A 92 -4.24 -13.53 5.34
C ILE A 92 -3.84 -12.14 5.81
N PHE A 93 -2.54 -11.84 5.77
CA PHE A 93 -2.03 -10.52 6.13
C PHE A 93 -2.55 -9.44 5.17
N ALA A 94 -2.57 -9.69 3.86
CA ALA A 94 -3.13 -8.77 2.87
C ALA A 94 -4.60 -8.46 3.15
N ASN A 95 -5.41 -9.45 3.52
CA ASN A 95 -6.80 -9.24 3.93
C ASN A 95 -6.90 -8.41 5.22
N TRP A 96 -6.01 -8.63 6.20
CA TRP A 96 -5.97 -7.82 7.42
C TRP A 96 -5.59 -6.36 7.11
N VAL A 97 -4.58 -6.14 6.27
CA VAL A 97 -4.20 -4.81 5.74
C VAL A 97 -5.40 -4.16 5.04
N LEU A 98 -6.23 -4.95 4.36
CA LEU A 98 -7.43 -4.52 3.65
C LEU A 98 -8.72 -4.51 4.50
N LYS A 99 -8.67 -4.84 5.79
CA LYS A 99 -9.86 -4.77 6.66
C LYS A 99 -10.17 -3.30 6.99
N ASP A 100 -11.43 -2.89 6.87
CA ASP A 100 -11.87 -1.56 7.30
C ASP A 100 -12.14 -1.57 8.82
N ASP A 101 -11.68 -0.53 9.53
CA ASP A 101 -11.90 -0.35 11.00
C ASP A 101 -13.11 0.54 11.23
N ARG A 102 -13.73 1.09 10.18
CA ARG A 102 -15.03 1.77 10.30
C ARG A 102 -16.17 0.83 10.74
N LEU A 103 -15.86 -0.46 10.93
CA LEU A 103 -16.74 -1.49 11.44
C LEU A 103 -16.42 -1.91 12.89
N ASP A 104 -15.67 -1.12 13.68
CA ASP A 104 -15.68 -1.27 15.14
C ASP A 104 -16.82 -0.41 15.74
N PRO A 105 -18.02 -0.97 16.01
CA PRO A 105 -19.12 -0.24 16.65
C PRO A 105 -18.87 0.08 18.14
N CYS A 106 -17.71 -0.25 18.71
CA CYS A 106 -17.44 -0.04 20.13
C CYS A 106 -17.11 1.41 20.53
N THR A 107 -17.23 2.37 19.60
CA THR A 107 -17.13 3.81 19.92
C THR A 107 -18.46 4.55 19.77
N THR A 108 -19.61 3.87 19.91
CA THR A 108 -20.81 4.58 20.39
C THR A 108 -20.61 4.88 21.86
N GLU A 109 -20.21 6.12 22.12
CA GLU A 109 -20.36 6.87 23.35
C GLU A 109 -21.38 6.23 24.30
N SER A 110 -20.89 5.82 25.47
CA SER A 110 -21.72 5.47 26.62
C SER A 110 -22.50 6.70 27.05
N ALA A 111 -23.62 6.98 26.39
CA ALA A 111 -24.65 7.87 26.87
C ALA A 111 -25.33 7.19 28.05
N VAL A 112 -24.75 7.33 29.24
CA VAL A 112 -25.43 7.06 30.50
C VAL A 112 -26.56 8.08 30.59
N PRO A 113 -27.85 7.68 30.63
CA PRO A 113 -28.90 8.62 30.96
C PRO A 113 -28.71 9.01 32.43
N SER A 114 -28.42 10.27 32.69
CA SER A 114 -28.56 10.84 34.02
C SER A 114 -30.04 10.80 34.39
N PHE A 115 -30.40 9.95 35.35
CA PHE A 115 -31.68 9.99 36.04
C PHE A 115 -31.64 11.03 37.16
#